data_AF-X1GNB1-F1
#
_entry.id   AF-X1GNB1-F1
#
_cell.length_a   1.000
_cell.length_b   1.000
_cell.length_c   1.000
_cell.angle_alpha   90.00
_cell.angle_beta   90.00
_cell.angle_gamma   90.00
#
_symmetry.space_group_name_H-M   'P 1'
#
loop_
_entity.id
_entity.type
_entity.pdbx_description
1 polymer ?
#
loop_
_entity_poly.entity_id
_entity_poly.type
_entity_poly.pdbx_seq_one_letter_code
_entity_poly.pdbx_strand_id
1 'polypeptide(L)'
;ATTLGHTFSILVGRKKWIPKMHENVVKYGFTDQLASFKSLEMGVYEFQKDPAETARRMRTAAREAVEVDGAEVIILGCTIEFGFYKELQEELGVPVIDAVLAPLKFAEFLTGLKDQFNWTHSKIYGYQSPPQEEIVEWKLEEQYGTSGLWG
;
A
#
# COMPACT_ATOMS: atom_id res chain seq x y z
N ALA A 1 -3.04 2.61 -8.88
CA ALA A 1 -1.96 2.44 -9.87
C ALA A 1 -2.54 2.12 -11.23
N THR A 2 -3.23 0.99 -11.40
CA THR A 2 -3.84 0.57 -12.67
C THR A 2 -4.94 1.49 -13.22
N THR A 3 -5.48 2.40 -12.40
CA THR A 3 -6.40 3.47 -12.85
C THR A 3 -5.68 4.72 -13.36
N LEU A 4 -4.35 4.80 -13.24
CA LEU A 4 -3.51 5.97 -13.56
C LEU A 4 -2.43 5.68 -14.60
N GLY A 5 -2.22 4.41 -14.97
CA GLY A 5 -1.29 3.97 -16.01
C GLY A 5 -1.49 2.49 -16.31
N HIS A 6 -0.99 2.04 -17.46
CA HIS A 6 -1.12 0.66 -17.92
C HIS A 6 -0.26 -0.31 -17.10
N THR A 7 0.96 0.11 -16.75
CA THR A 7 1.94 -0.68 -15.99
C THR A 7 2.35 0.04 -14.71
N PHE A 8 2.78 -0.73 -13.71
CA PHE A 8 3.34 -0.18 -12.49
C PHE A 8 4.51 -1.00 -11.96
N SER A 9 5.39 -0.34 -11.21
CA SER A 9 6.43 -1.01 -10.42
C SER A 9 6.32 -0.67 -8.95
N ILE A 10 6.79 -1.58 -8.10
CA ILE A 10 6.77 -1.42 -6.64
C ILE A 10 8.19 -1.31 -6.12
N LEU A 11 8.50 -0.20 -5.43
CA LEU A 11 9.73 -0.07 -4.66
C LEU A 11 9.56 -0.86 -3.36
N VAL A 12 10.57 -1.67 -3.01
CA VAL A 12 10.51 -2.54 -1.84
C VAL A 12 11.80 -2.42 -1.04
N GLY A 13 11.70 -2.38 0.30
CA GLY A 13 12.89 -2.25 1.14
C GLY A 13 13.89 -3.40 0.95
N ARG A 14 13.45 -4.65 1.09
CA ARG A 14 14.31 -5.84 0.93
C ARG A 14 13.69 -6.87 0.01
N LYS A 15 14.51 -7.56 -0.78
CA LYS A 15 14.10 -8.67 -1.67
C LYS A 15 13.23 -9.73 -0.99
N LYS A 16 13.45 -10.01 0.30
CA LYS A 16 12.65 -11.00 1.05
C LYS A 16 11.15 -10.71 1.08
N TRP A 17 10.74 -9.46 0.85
CA TRP A 17 9.33 -9.06 0.84
C TRP A 17 8.68 -9.22 -0.54
N ILE A 18 9.48 -9.35 -1.61
CA ILE A 18 8.98 -9.48 -2.99
C ILE A 18 8.03 -10.66 -3.14
N PRO A 19 8.32 -11.89 -2.66
CA PRO A 19 7.38 -13.01 -2.81
C PRO A 19 6.02 -12.70 -2.18
N LYS A 20 6.02 -12.11 -0.99
CA LYS A 20 4.78 -11.79 -0.28
C LYS A 20 3.98 -10.68 -0.97
N MET A 21 4.65 -9.67 -1.50
CA MET A 21 3.98 -8.61 -2.24
C MET A 21 3.48 -9.09 -3.61
N HIS A 22 4.22 -10.00 -4.27
CA HIS A 22 3.78 -10.62 -5.51
C HIS A 22 2.52 -11.47 -5.31
N GLU A 23 2.40 -12.21 -4.20
CA GLU A 23 1.14 -12.90 -3.87
C GLU A 23 -0.07 -11.94 -3.83
N ASN A 24 0.12 -10.72 -3.33
CA ASN A 24 -0.95 -9.72 -3.32
C ASN A 24 -1.29 -9.23 -4.73
N VAL A 25 -0.27 -8.99 -5.58
CA VAL A 25 -0.47 -8.62 -6.98
C VAL A 25 -1.29 -9.70 -7.71
N VAL A 26 -0.94 -10.97 -7.53
CA VAL A 26 -1.69 -12.10 -8.08
C VAL A 26 -3.11 -12.15 -7.53
N LYS A 27 -3.27 -12.04 -6.21
CA LYS A 27 -4.60 -12.07 -5.54
C LYS A 27 -5.52 -10.96 -6.04
N TYR A 28 -4.97 -9.78 -6.36
CA TYR A 28 -5.73 -8.65 -6.89
C TYR A 28 -5.89 -8.66 -8.41
N GLY A 29 -5.32 -9.65 -9.11
CA GLY A 29 -5.46 -9.81 -10.55
C GLY A 29 -4.66 -8.80 -11.38
N PHE A 30 -3.55 -8.30 -10.85
CA PHE A 30 -2.74 -7.25 -11.48
C PHE A 30 -1.37 -7.74 -12.00
N THR A 31 -1.21 -9.05 -12.20
CA THR A 31 0.06 -9.65 -12.64
C THR A 31 0.50 -9.10 -13.99
N ASP A 32 -0.43 -8.95 -14.95
CA ASP A 32 -0.11 -8.47 -16.30
C ASP A 32 0.29 -6.99 -16.34
N GLN A 33 -0.09 -6.21 -15.32
CA GLN A 33 0.25 -4.79 -15.21
C GLN A 33 1.50 -4.54 -14.35
N LEU A 34 2.03 -5.57 -13.69
CA LEU A 34 3.25 -5.45 -12.89
C LEU A 34 4.48 -5.46 -13.81
N ALA A 35 5.13 -4.31 -13.97
CA ALA A 35 6.38 -4.18 -14.71
C ALA A 35 7.55 -4.79 -13.91
N SER A 36 7.73 -4.36 -12.65
CA SER A 36 8.82 -4.90 -11.82
C SER A 36 8.65 -4.64 -10.31
N PHE A 37 9.45 -5.37 -9.53
CA PHE A 37 9.80 -4.99 -8.16
C PHE A 37 11.22 -4.44 -8.13
N LYS A 38 11.44 -3.30 -7.47
CA LYS A 38 12.77 -2.74 -7.28
C LYS A 38 13.16 -2.69 -5.81
N SER A 39 14.17 -3.48 -5.45
CA SER A 39 14.69 -3.54 -4.10
C SER A 39 15.61 -2.35 -3.82
N LEU A 40 15.37 -1.67 -2.70
CA LEU A 40 16.26 -0.62 -2.18
C LEU A 40 17.43 -1.20 -1.37
N GLU A 41 17.39 -2.50 -1.05
CA GLU A 41 18.35 -3.19 -0.19
C GLU A 41 18.53 -2.48 1.17
N MET A 42 17.40 -2.07 1.77
CA MET A 42 17.32 -1.38 3.06
C MET A 42 16.30 -2.03 3.99
N GLY A 43 16.72 -2.29 5.23
CA GLY A 43 15.83 -2.62 6.32
C GLY A 43 15.03 -1.40 6.78
N VAL A 44 13.86 -1.63 7.40
CA VAL A 44 12.95 -0.58 7.89
C VAL A 44 13.67 0.45 8.75
N TYR A 45 14.54 0.02 9.65
CA TYR A 45 15.29 0.94 10.53
C TYR A 45 16.29 1.83 9.77
N GLU A 46 16.76 1.43 8.59
CA GLU A 46 17.77 2.17 7.82
C GLU A 46 17.17 3.35 7.06
N PHE A 47 15.90 3.28 6.65
CA PHE A 47 15.20 4.35 5.93
C PHE A 47 15.20 5.70 6.66
N GLN A 48 15.26 5.69 7.99
CA GLN A 48 15.19 6.90 8.82
C GLN A 48 16.56 7.32 9.39
N LYS A 49 17.61 6.51 9.17
CA LYS A 49 18.97 6.87 9.61
C LYS A 49 19.58 7.96 8.75
N ASP A 50 19.41 7.81 7.45
CA ASP A 50 19.95 8.73 6.45
C ASP A 50 18.89 8.94 5.36
N PRO A 51 18.08 10.01 5.48
CA PRO A 51 17.07 10.36 4.49
C PRO A 51 17.65 10.65 3.11
N ALA A 52 18.90 11.15 3.03
CA ALA A 52 19.53 11.48 1.76
C ALA A 52 19.95 10.21 1.00
N GLU A 53 20.55 9.24 1.68
CA GLU A 53 20.84 7.92 1.08
C GLU A 53 19.56 7.19 0.67
N THR A 54 18.53 7.25 1.52
CA THR A 54 17.21 6.68 1.22
C THR A 54 16.62 7.28 -0.05
N ALA A 55 16.62 8.62 -0.17
CA ALA A 55 16.15 9.33 -1.36
C ALA A 55 16.97 8.95 -2.59
N ARG A 56 18.30 8.88 -2.48
CA ARG A 56 19.20 8.50 -3.58
C ARG A 56 18.87 7.10 -4.11
N ARG A 57 18.66 6.13 -3.22
CA ARG A 57 18.31 4.76 -3.62
C ARG A 57 16.94 4.69 -4.26
N MET A 58 15.94 5.37 -3.69
CA MET A 58 14.60 5.42 -4.28
C MET A 58 14.62 6.06 -5.67
N ARG A 59 15.31 7.19 -5.85
CA ARG A 59 15.48 7.84 -7.16
C ARG A 59 16.08 6.88 -8.18
N THR A 60 17.18 6.22 -7.80
CA THR A 60 17.87 5.27 -8.68
C THR A 60 16.94 4.13 -9.11
N ALA A 61 16.29 3.50 -8.13
CA ALA A 61 15.40 2.37 -8.36
C ALA A 61 14.15 2.76 -9.17
N ALA A 62 13.52 3.89 -8.85
CA ALA A 62 12.32 4.37 -9.52
C ALA A 62 12.62 4.80 -10.96
N ARG A 63 13.74 5.48 -11.18
CA ARG A 63 14.20 5.84 -12.52
C ARG A 63 14.41 4.60 -13.39
N GLU A 64 15.09 3.60 -12.86
CA GLU A 64 15.30 2.33 -13.56
C GLU A 64 13.97 1.61 -13.84
N ALA A 65 13.00 1.66 -12.93
CA ALA A 65 11.67 1.10 -13.16
C ALA A 65 10.92 1.79 -14.32
N VAL A 66 11.02 3.11 -14.43
CA VAL A 66 10.38 3.87 -15.51
C VAL A 66 11.12 3.66 -16.83
N GLU A 67 12.43 3.91 -16.85
CA GLU A 67 13.23 3.99 -18.08
C GLU A 67 13.57 2.61 -18.67
N VAL A 68 13.72 1.58 -17.83
CA VAL A 68 14.14 0.23 -18.25
C VAL A 68 12.98 -0.76 -18.23
N ASP A 69 12.19 -0.77 -17.15
CA ASP A 69 11.13 -1.76 -16.97
C ASP A 69 9.78 -1.31 -17.58
N GLY A 70 9.67 -0.03 -17.98
CA GLY A 70 8.48 0.52 -18.62
C GLY A 70 7.32 0.80 -17.66
N ALA A 71 7.59 1.12 -16.39
CA ALA A 71 6.57 1.49 -15.43
C ALA A 71 5.98 2.88 -15.71
N GLU A 72 4.65 2.97 -15.86
CA GLU A 72 3.93 4.24 -15.96
C GLU A 72 3.52 4.81 -14.59
N VAL A 73 3.57 4.00 -13.54
CA VAL A 73 3.25 4.39 -12.16
C VAL A 73 4.21 3.71 -11.19
N ILE A 74 4.70 4.44 -10.19
CA ILE A 74 5.52 3.88 -9.10
C ILE A 74 4.70 3.77 -7.83
N ILE A 75 4.78 2.63 -7.14
CA ILE A 75 4.22 2.42 -5.81
C ILE A 75 5.36 2.38 -4.79
N LEU A 76 5.29 3.25 -3.79
CA LEU A 76 6.14 3.18 -2.60
C LEU A 76 5.64 2.03 -1.73
N GLY A 77 6.39 0.93 -1.63
CA GLY A 77 5.94 -0.31 -1.00
C GLY A 77 6.06 -0.35 0.53
N CYS A 78 6.63 0.68 1.16
CA CYS A 78 6.73 0.75 2.62
C CYS A 78 6.17 2.06 3.17
N THR A 79 5.40 1.99 4.26
CA THR A 79 4.86 3.20 4.92
C THR A 79 5.94 4.14 5.45
N ILE A 80 7.16 3.65 5.65
CA ILE A 80 8.30 4.49 6.09
C ILE A 80 8.85 5.39 4.97
N GLU A 81 8.46 5.13 3.72
CA GLU A 81 8.78 5.94 2.53
C GLU A 81 7.83 7.14 2.40
N PHE A 82 7.00 7.38 3.41
CA PHE A 82 6.05 8.48 3.44
C PHE A 82 6.73 9.82 3.17
N GLY A 83 6.13 10.60 2.27
CA GLY A 83 6.57 11.97 1.95
C GLY A 83 7.58 12.06 0.79
N PHE A 84 8.24 10.98 0.40
CA PHE A 84 9.17 10.99 -0.74
C PHE A 84 8.48 11.03 -2.11
N TYR A 85 7.16 10.76 -2.15
CA TYR A 85 6.41 10.70 -3.40
C TYR A 85 6.45 12.01 -4.20
N LYS A 86 6.45 13.18 -3.54
CA LYS A 86 6.39 14.49 -4.22
C LYS A 86 7.62 14.74 -5.07
N GLU A 87 8.80 14.65 -4.46
CA GLU A 87 10.07 14.87 -5.13
C GLU A 87 10.29 13.83 -6.24
N LEU A 88 9.99 12.56 -5.97
CA LEU A 88 10.11 11.49 -6.97
C LEU A 88 9.15 11.71 -8.14
N GLN A 89 7.91 12.10 -7.88
CA GLN A 89 6.91 12.36 -8.92
C GLN A 89 7.32 13.53 -9.81
N GLU A 90 7.80 14.63 -9.23
CA GLU A 90 8.31 15.77 -9.97
C GLU A 90 9.52 15.40 -10.85
N GLU A 91 10.43 14.59 -10.32
CA GLU A 91 11.65 14.18 -11.03
C GLU A 91 11.40 13.15 -12.13
N LEU A 92 10.49 12.20 -11.91
CA LEU A 92 10.21 11.09 -12.83
C LEU A 92 9.15 11.44 -13.89
N GLY A 93 8.28 12.41 -13.61
CA GLY A 93 7.18 12.78 -14.52
C GLY A 93 6.04 11.77 -14.58
N VAL A 94 6.02 10.77 -13.68
CA VAL A 94 4.97 9.75 -13.57
C VAL A 94 4.34 9.76 -12.18
N PRO A 95 3.07 9.32 -12.03
CA PRO A 95 2.45 9.24 -10.70
C PRO A 95 3.25 8.36 -9.73
N VAL A 96 3.46 8.86 -8.50
CA VAL A 96 4.08 8.11 -7.41
C VAL A 96 3.08 7.94 -6.27
N ILE A 97 2.71 6.69 -5.99
CA ILE A 97 1.66 6.33 -5.04
C ILE A 97 2.27 6.03 -3.67
N ASP A 98 1.89 6.85 -2.70
CA ASP A 98 2.29 6.73 -1.30
C ASP A 98 1.41 5.69 -0.55
N ALA A 99 2.05 4.75 0.15
CA ALA A 99 1.39 3.65 0.87
C ALA A 99 0.57 4.09 2.11
N VAL A 100 0.65 5.36 2.52
CA VAL A 100 -0.16 5.91 3.62
C VAL A 100 -1.32 6.72 3.06
N LEU A 101 -1.05 7.62 2.11
CA LEU A 101 -2.08 8.51 1.56
C LEU A 101 -3.11 7.76 0.72
N ALA A 102 -2.69 6.79 -0.10
CA ALA A 102 -3.61 6.09 -0.98
C ALA A 102 -4.68 5.27 -0.22
N PRO A 103 -4.33 4.46 0.81
CA PRO A 103 -5.34 3.79 1.63
C PRO A 103 -6.26 4.75 2.38
N LEU A 104 -5.73 5.88 2.88
CA LEU A 104 -6.54 6.90 3.56
C LEU A 104 -7.61 7.49 2.62
N LYS A 105 -7.21 7.89 1.40
CA LYS A 105 -8.15 8.40 0.40
C LYS A 105 -9.14 7.35 -0.09
N PHE A 106 -8.72 6.08 -0.14
CA PHE A 106 -9.64 4.99 -0.44
C PHE A 106 -10.67 4.79 0.69
N ALA A 107 -10.28 4.90 1.95
CA ALA A 107 -11.21 4.83 3.08
C ALA A 107 -12.22 5.99 3.09
N GLU A 108 -11.78 7.22 2.80
CA GLU A 108 -12.68 8.38 2.62
C GLU A 108 -13.69 8.12 1.50
N PHE A 109 -13.22 7.60 0.35
CA PHE A 109 -14.08 7.24 -0.77
C PHE A 109 -15.14 6.19 -0.38
N LEU A 110 -14.73 5.10 0.28
CA LEU A 110 -15.66 4.06 0.74
C LEU A 110 -16.70 4.60 1.74
N THR A 111 -16.30 5.54 2.61
CA THR A 111 -17.23 6.20 3.53
C THR A 111 -18.25 7.04 2.78
N GLY A 112 -17.82 7.80 1.78
CA GLY A 112 -18.72 8.55 0.90
C GLY A 112 -19.73 7.65 0.18
N LEU A 113 -19.28 6.48 -0.32
CA LEU A 113 -20.17 5.49 -0.94
C LEU A 113 -21.19 4.91 0.03
N LYS A 114 -20.77 4.62 1.27
CA LYS A 114 -21.68 4.17 2.33
C LYS A 114 -22.75 5.22 2.61
N ASP A 115 -22.35 6.47 2.80
CA ASP A 115 -23.29 7.50 3.25
C ASP A 115 -24.26 7.94 2.14
N GLN A 116 -23.84 7.88 0.88
CA GLN A 116 -24.68 8.27 -0.27
C GLN A 116 -25.51 7.13 -0.86
N PHE A 117 -24.98 5.90 -0.87
CA PHE A 117 -25.58 4.77 -1.59
C PHE A 117 -25.79 3.53 -0.73
N ASN A 118 -25.39 3.57 0.55
CA ASN A 118 -25.37 2.41 1.45
C ASN A 118 -24.55 1.22 0.91
N TRP A 119 -23.53 1.50 0.11
CA TRP A 119 -22.61 0.47 -0.39
C TRP A 119 -21.54 0.18 0.67
N THR A 120 -21.56 -1.03 1.19
CA THR A 120 -20.67 -1.49 2.27
C THR A 120 -20.15 -2.90 1.99
N HIS A 121 -19.23 -3.39 2.81
CA HIS A 121 -18.74 -4.77 2.72
C HIS A 121 -19.88 -5.76 2.97
N SER A 122 -20.15 -6.62 1.99
CA SER A 122 -21.23 -7.61 2.07
C SER A 122 -21.00 -8.63 3.19
N LYS A 123 -21.97 -8.76 4.10
CA LYS A 123 -21.85 -9.63 5.30
C LYS A 123 -22.39 -11.05 5.13
N ILE A 124 -22.73 -11.47 3.90
CA ILE A 124 -23.39 -12.76 3.67
C ILE A 124 -22.44 -13.97 3.66
N TYR A 125 -21.17 -13.80 3.23
CA TYR A 125 -20.20 -14.90 3.08
C TYR A 125 -18.79 -14.46 3.51
N GLY A 126 -17.87 -14.20 2.56
CA GLY A 126 -16.44 -14.01 2.86
C GLY A 126 -16.08 -12.82 3.77
N TYR A 127 -16.98 -11.84 3.95
CA TYR A 127 -16.82 -10.75 4.92
C TYR A 127 -17.87 -10.79 6.04
N GLN A 128 -18.55 -11.92 6.24
CA GLN A 128 -19.44 -12.15 7.39
C GLN A 128 -18.74 -11.75 8.68
N SER A 129 -19.46 -11.05 9.54
CA SER A 129 -18.91 -10.68 10.85
C SER A 129 -18.68 -11.94 11.68
N PRO A 130 -17.57 -12.02 12.45
CA PRO A 130 -17.39 -13.09 13.42
C PRO A 130 -18.59 -13.14 14.40
N PRO A 131 -18.93 -14.32 14.94
CA PRO A 131 -19.94 -14.42 15.97
C PRO A 131 -19.61 -13.52 17.17
N GLN A 132 -20.64 -12.87 17.72
CA GLN A 132 -20.47 -11.93 18.83
C GLN A 132 -19.81 -12.59 20.05
N GLU A 133 -20.14 -13.85 20.32
CA GLU A 133 -19.59 -14.64 21.42
C GLU A 133 -18.06 -14.77 21.30
N GLU A 134 -17.54 -15.03 20.09
CA GLU A 134 -16.09 -15.11 19.83
C GLU A 134 -15.39 -13.76 20.06
N ILE A 135 -16.02 -12.65 19.64
CA ILE A 135 -15.44 -11.31 19.80
C ILE A 135 -15.31 -10.94 21.28
N VAL A 136 -16.32 -11.28 22.10
CA VAL A 136 -16.30 -11.03 23.55
C VAL A 136 -15.20 -11.84 24.23
N GLU A 137 -14.98 -13.10 23.82
CA GLU A 137 -13.92 -13.96 24.37
C GLU A 137 -12.50 -13.43 24.12
N TRP A 138 -12.29 -12.63 23.06
CA TRP A 138 -10.99 -12.02 22.79
C TRP A 138 -10.62 -10.91 23.77
N LYS A 139 -11.58 -10.42 24.58
CA LYS A 139 -11.38 -9.37 25.59
C LYS A 139 -10.71 -8.10 25.04
N LEU A 140 -10.99 -7.76 23.78
CA LEU A 140 -10.38 -6.61 23.11
C LEU A 140 -10.73 -5.28 23.79
N GLU A 141 -11.95 -5.15 24.33
CA GLU A 141 -12.38 -3.96 25.08
C GLU A 141 -11.51 -3.71 26.31
N GLU A 142 -11.19 -4.76 27.07
CA GLU A 142 -10.27 -4.70 28.21
C GLU A 142 -8.84 -4.38 27.74
N GLN A 143 -8.38 -5.05 26.69
CA GLN A 143 -7.02 -4.88 26.17
C GLN A 143 -6.74 -3.46 25.64
N TYR A 144 -7.72 -2.85 24.98
CA TYR A 144 -7.57 -1.54 24.33
C TYR A 144 -8.26 -0.39 25.08
N GLY A 145 -8.91 -0.66 26.22
CA GLY A 145 -9.57 0.35 27.03
C GLY A 145 -10.76 1.01 26.32
N THR A 146 -11.50 0.24 25.53
CA THR A 146 -12.67 0.69 24.78
C THR A 146 -13.94 0.03 25.31
N SER A 147 -15.12 0.62 25.09
CA SER A 147 -16.40 0.05 25.50
C SER A 147 -17.48 0.27 24.46
N GLY A 148 -18.39 -0.70 24.34
CA GLY A 148 -19.56 -0.60 23.45
C GLY A 148 -19.19 -0.65 21.97
N LEU A 149 -18.07 -1.29 21.62
CA LEU A 149 -17.64 -1.39 20.21
C LEU A 149 -18.46 -2.42 19.42
N TRP A 150 -19.01 -3.39 20.13
CA TRP A 150 -19.58 -4.60 19.54
C TRP A 150 -21.09 -4.76 19.82
N GLY A 151 -21.74 -3.74 20.42
CA GLY A 151 -23.13 -3.78 20.87
C GLY A 151 -23.96 -2.62 20.34
#